data_AF-A0A3A8GJN7-F1
#
_entry.id   AF-A0A3A8GJN7-F1
#
_cell.length_a   1.000
_cell.length_b   1.000
_cell.length_c   1.000
_cell.angle_alpha   90.00
_cell.angle_beta   90.00
_cell.angle_gamma   90.00
#
_symmetry.space_group_name_H-M   'P 1'
#
loop_
_entity.id
_entity.type
_entity.pdbx_description
1 polymer ?
#
loop_
_entity_poly.entity_id
_entity_poly.type
_entity_poly.pdbx_seq_one_letter_code
_entity_poly.pdbx_strand_id
1 'polypeptide(L)' 'MVAIPKGGTGLQGSDGRMVAIPKGGTGLQGSDGRMVAIPKGGTGLQGPDGRMVAVPAGRLTTTSPSGRLKLVPMRKR' A
#
# COMPACT_ATOMS: atom_id res chain seq x y z
N MET A 1 1.05 -4.40 19.39
CA MET A 1 1.98 -5.31 18.69
C MET A 1 1.39 -5.64 17.32
N VAL A 2 2.17 -5.53 16.25
CA VAL A 2 1.75 -5.91 14.89
C VAL A 2 2.09 -7.39 14.66
N ALA A 3 1.13 -8.17 14.18
CA ALA A 3 1.37 -9.56 13.81
C ALA A 3 2.14 -9.62 12.49
N ILE A 4 3.37 -10.14 12.53
CA ILE A 4 4.21 -10.33 11.33
C ILE A 4 4.00 -11.77 10.83
N PRO A 5 3.54 -11.97 9.57
CA PRO A 5 3.35 -13.31 9.02
C PRO A 5 4.69 -14.04 8.87
N LYS A 6 4.65 -15.38 8.82
CA LYS A 6 5.86 -16.21 8.70
C LYS A 6 6.69 -15.79 7.48
N GLY A 7 7.95 -15.43 7.71
CA GLY A 7 8.88 -14.97 6.67
C GLY A 7 8.59 -13.57 6.14
N GLY A 8 7.69 -12.82 6.77
CA GLY A 8 7.52 -11.39 6.58
C GLY A 8 8.44 -10.57 7.48
N THR A 9 8.34 -9.25 7.35
CA THR A 9 9.11 -8.28 8.16
C THR A 9 8.19 -7.18 8.68
N GLY A 10 8.52 -6.59 9.82
CA GLY A 10 7.85 -5.40 10.33
C GLY A 10 8.63 -4.17 9.92
N LEU A 11 7.97 -3.18 9.33
CA LEU A 11 8.58 -1.87 9.05
C LEU A 11 7.79 -0.78 9.74
N GLN A 12 8.51 0.18 10.33
CA GLN A 12 7.91 1.33 11.01
C GLN A 12 7.92 2.53 10.08
N GLY A 13 6.77 3.18 9.93
CA GLY A 13 6.68 4.48 9.27
C GLY A 13 7.18 5.60 10.17
N SER A 14 7.49 6.75 9.58
CA SER A 14 7.86 7.96 10.32
C SER A 14 6.77 8.45 11.29
N ASP A 15 5.51 8.03 11.09
CA ASP A 15 4.42 8.27 12.04
C ASP A 15 4.49 7.37 13.30
N GLY A 16 5.53 6.55 13.42
CA GLY A 16 5.75 5.62 14.53
C GLY A 16 4.92 4.35 14.43
N ARG A 17 4.04 4.19 13.42
CA ARG A 17 3.21 2.99 13.27
C ARG A 17 3.95 1.91 12.50
N MET A 18 3.88 0.69 13.02
CA MET A 18 4.45 -0.48 12.37
C MET A 18 3.44 -1.10 11.40
N VAL A 19 3.94 -1.68 10.31
CA VAL A 19 3.17 -2.44 9.32
C VAL A 19 3.90 -3.74 9.01
N ALA A 20 3.14 -4.83 8.94
CA ALA A 20 3.66 -6.13 8.54
C ALA A 20 3.73 -6.21 7.01
N ILE A 21 4.92 -6.49 6.50
CA ILE A 21 5.19 -6.75 5.09
C ILE A 21 5.22 -8.26 4.87
N PRO A 22 4.38 -8.82 3.99
CA PRO A 22 4.38 -10.25 3.72
C PRO A 22 5.67 -10.66 3.00
N LYS A 23 6.00 -11.95 3.06
CA LYS A 23 7.16 -12.52 2.36
C LYS A 23 7.14 -12.15 0.87
N GLY A 24 8.23 -11.55 0.39
CA GLY A 24 8.37 -11.13 -1.01
C GLY A 24 7.56 -9.89 -1.40
N GLY A 25 6.88 -9.24 -0.45
CA GLY A 25 6.34 -7.91 -0.61
C GLY A 25 7.35 -6.82 -0.26
N THR A 26 6.95 -5.58 -0.48
CA THR A 26 7.75 -4.38 -0.20
C THR A 26 6.93 -3.42 0.64
N GLY A 27 7.54 -2.77 1.62
CA GLY A 27 6.90 -1.65 2.32
C GLY A 27 7.23 -0.33 1.65
N LEU A 28 6.22 0.52 1.46
CA LEU A 28 6.41 1.88 0.96
C LEU A 28 5.73 2.89 1.89
N GLN A 29 6.39 4.01 2.12
CA GLN A 29 5.88 5.07 2.98
C GLN A 29 5.23 6.18 2.14
N GLY A 30 4.04 6.62 2.55
CA GLY A 30 3.45 7.85 2.04
C GLY A 30 4.10 9.10 2.63
N SER A 31 3.83 10.25 2.00
CA SER A 31 4.21 11.56 2.58
C SER A 31 3.46 11.86 3.87
N ASP A 32 2.32 11.19 4.12
CA ASP A 32 1.61 11.25 5.40
C ASP A 32 2.31 10.47 6.53
N GLY A 33 3.49 9.90 6.24
CA GLY A 33 4.34 9.18 7.17
C GLY A 33 3.97 7.71 7.37
N ARG A 34 2.83 7.26 6.82
CA ARG A 34 2.32 5.90 7.02
C ARG A 34 2.95 4.92 6.05
N MET A 35 3.33 3.75 6.57
CA MET A 35 3.75 2.61 5.75
C MET A 35 2.56 1.84 5.18
N VAL A 36 2.75 1.24 4.01
CA VAL A 36 1.80 0.31 3.38
C VAL A 36 2.56 -0.88 2.83
N ALA A 37 1.99 -2.08 3.03
CA ALA A 37 2.51 -3.31 2.47
C ALA A 37 2.04 -3.49 1.02
N ILE A 38 2.99 -3.58 0.09
CA ILE A 38 2.76 -3.90 -1.31
C ILE A 38 3.04 -5.39 -1.51
N PRO A 39 2.04 -6.21 -1.89
CA PRO A 39 2.25 -7.63 -2.13
C PRO A 39 3.13 -7.85 -3.35
N LYS A 40 3.74 -9.05 -3.44
CA LYS A 40 4.54 -9.45 -4.59
C LYS A 40 3.74 -9.29 -5.89
N GLY A 41 4.32 -8.61 -6.88
CA GLY A 41 3.68 -8.36 -8.18
C GLY A 41 2.63 -7.25 -8.18
N GLY A 42 2.41 -6.57 -7.04
CA GLY A 42 1.66 -5.33 -6.97
C GLY A 42 2.58 -4.10 -7.08
N THR A 43 1.95 -2.94 -7.24
CA THR A 43 2.61 -1.64 -7.28
C THR A 43 2.06 -0.74 -6.18
N GLY A 44 2.89 0.12 -5.59
CA GLY A 44 2.40 1.17 -4.70
C GLY A 44 2.16 2.46 -5.47
N LEU A 45 1.02 3.11 -5.22
CA LEU A 45 0.74 4.45 -5.72
C LEU A 45 0.34 5.38 -4.59
N GLN A 46 0.82 6.62 -4.63
CA GLN A 46 0.48 7.65 -3.66
C GLN A 46 -0.68 8.51 -4.19
N GLY A 47 -1.72 8.69 -3.37
CA GLY A 47 -2.77 9.65 -3.66
C GLY A 47 -2.35 11.09 -3.33
N PRO A 48 -3.07 12.08 -3.89
CA PRO A 48 -2.94 13.48 -3.47
C PRO A 48 -3.12 13.72 -1.97
N ASP A 49 -3.85 12.85 -1.27
CA ASP A 49 -3.98 12.88 0.19
C ASP A 49 -2.72 12.42 0.95
N GLY A 50 -1.63 12.15 0.21
CA GLY A 50 -0.34 11.73 0.75
C GLY A 50 -0.25 10.25 1.11
N ARG A 51 -1.35 9.49 0.99
CA ARG A 51 -1.41 8.08 1.39
C ARG A 51 -1.02 7.15 0.27
N MET A 52 -0.21 6.15 0.62
CA MET A 52 0.07 5.02 -0.26
C MET A 52 -1.13 4.06 -0.35
N VAL A 53 -1.28 3.44 -1.52
CA VAL A 53 -2.22 2.35 -1.78
C VAL A 53 -1.50 1.24 -2.55
N ALA A 54 -1.69 -0.01 -2.10
CA ALA A 54 -1.24 -1.18 -2.85
C ALA A 54 -2.21 -1.48 -3.99
N VAL A 55 -1.68 -1.57 -5.21
CA VAL A 55 -2.39 -1.87 -6.44
C VAL A 55 -1.97 -3.24 -6.94
N PRO A 56 -2.81 -4.28 -6.78
CA PRO A 56 -2.54 -5.59 -7.34
C PRO A 56 -2.49 -5.57 -8.88
N ALA A 57 -1.83 -6.56 -9.48
CA ALA A 57 -1.86 -6.76 -10.92
C ALA A 57 -3.31 -6.84 -11.45
N GLY A 58 -3.57 -6.20 -12.59
CA GLY A 58 -4.91 -6.17 -13.21
C GLY A 58 -5.93 -5.26 -12.51
N ARG A 59 -5.51 -4.43 -11.55
CA ARG A 59 -6.33 -3.35 -10.98
C ARG A 59 -5.86 -2.00 -11.52
N LEU A 60 -6.81 -1.07 -11.60
CA LEU A 60 -6.55 0.34 -11.83
C LEU A 60 -6.86 1.12 -10.55
N THR A 61 -6.41 2.37 -10.52
CA THR A 61 -6.80 3.31 -9.46
C THR A 61 -7.60 4.48 -10.05
N THR A 62 -8.48 5.03 -9.23
CA THR A 62 -9.14 6.31 -9.46
C THR A 62 -8.99 7.17 -8.23
N THR A 63 -8.90 8.48 -8.39
CA THR A 63 -8.81 9.42 -7.29
C THR A 63 -10.21 9.84 -6.86
N SER A 64 -10.53 9.65 -5.59
CA SER A 64 -11.78 10.16 -5.02
C SER A 64 -11.70 11.66 -4.71
N PRO A 65 -12.84 12.37 -4.51
CA PRO A 65 -12.83 13.80 -4.19
C PRO A 65 -12.00 14.16 -2.95
N SER A 66 -11.82 13.23 -2.01
CA SER A 66 -10.95 13.44 -0.84
C SER A 66 -9.45 13.30 -1.16
N GLY A 67 -9.06 13.18 -2.43
CA GLY A 67 -7.67 12.93 -2.84
C GLY A 67 -7.18 11.50 -2.65
N ARG A 68 -8.01 10.59 -2.11
CA ARG A 68 -7.61 9.21 -1.82
C ARG A 68 -7.75 8.33 -3.06
N LEU A 69 -6.74 7.52 -3.36
CA LEU A 69 -6.82 6.50 -4.40
C LEU A 69 -7.80 5.38 -4.00
N LYS A 70 -8.61 4.94 -4.95
CA LYS A 70 -9.52 3.81 -4.86
C LYS A 70 -9.22 2.81 -5.96
N LEU A 71 -9.21 1.52 -5.60
CA LEU A 71 -9.04 0.45 -6.57
C LEU A 71 -10.32 0.26 -7.40
N VAL A 72 -10.16 0.17 -8.71
CA VAL A 72 -11.24 -0.15 -9.64
C VAL A 72 -10.85 -1.34 -10.52
N PRO A 73 -11.80 -2.19 -10.93
CA PRO A 73 -11.52 -3.27 -11.87
C PRO A 73 -11.01 -2.71 -13.20
N MET A 74 -10.06 -3.39 -13.82
CA MET A 74 -9.78 -3.17 -15.24
C MET A 74 -11.00 -3.65 -16.03
N ARG A 75 -11.65 -2.76 -16.79
CA ARG A 75 -12.74 -3.18 -17.69
C ARG A 75 -12.16 -4.19 -18.69
N LYS A 76 -12.65 -5.43 -18.65
CA LYS A 76 -12.39 -6.40 -19.73
C LYS A 76 -13.12 -5.86 -20.97
N ARG A 77 -12.38 -5.74 -22.08
CA ARG A 77 -12.98 -5.53 -23.40
C ARG A 77 -13.73 -6.78 -23.84
#